data_AF-A0A399JEH9-F1
#
_entry.id   AF-A0A399JEH9-F1
#
_cell.length_a   1.000
_cell.length_b   1.000
_cell.length_c   1.000
_cell.angle_alpha   90.00
_cell.angle_beta   90.00
_cell.angle_gamma   90.00
#
_symmetry.space_group_name_H-M   'P 1'
#
loop_
_entity.id
_entity.type
_entity.pdbx_description
1 polymer ?
#
loop_
_entity_poly.entity_id
_entity_poly.type
_entity_poly.pdbx_seq_one_letter_code
_entity_poly.pdbx_strand_id
1 'polypeptide(L)'
;MIPVIDGHNDLAWASREKRGYSALGLDGNVPDLHTDLPRLAAGDVGGQFWSVWVDPELTGAEQVTATLEQIDFVHRLVAAYPERLRFARTAADARAAIGEGKLASLIGVEGGAQIDNSLAVLRQYARLGARYMTLTWSRTIEWADSATDEERHGGLTAFGEDVVREMNRIGMLVDLAHVAPCTMRDALRVSTRPVVVSHSGALALTDHPRNVPDDVLRGIGEGDGVVMVAFVPSFVNQARRDWVAAGEVGRAPAVGVTDVADHVEHIARVAGHHAVGLGADYDGTDSMPDGLGDVSCYPALLDELRRRGWSEPHLEDLAYRNVLRVMEASDADHLAFMDGTAPAPAEAHLAPVRQLAPSQTLSALPKGEPADAASAADPAAPDASSPRVLVVINSVDSGPRRLTGWLEEEDLNLDVRVGAEGLPSTLDGYDGLVMLGGGLMPDEDNKAPWLAQERVLASEAIAADLPTLGICLGGQLLAHVGGGEVRAKFGPKERGATAILTSEAGAADAVLGALGASAHMIENHQDMITALPAEAVLLGSSAEVANQAFRLGKHVRGLQFHPEACAEDLLRWDDAALAGEGHSLQGLVETARTVDEENTTASRGMASGFAAEVRQRFAGRKEA
;
A
#
# COMPACT_ATOMS: atom_id res chain seq x y z
N MET A 1 28.28 -24.29 15.82
CA MET A 1 27.36 -23.17 15.58
C MET A 1 27.66 -22.66 14.19
N ILE A 2 26.64 -22.57 13.34
CA ILE A 2 26.75 -22.15 11.94
C ILE A 2 26.05 -20.80 11.87
N PRO A 3 26.72 -19.69 11.49
CA PRO A 3 26.04 -18.42 11.36
C PRO A 3 25.03 -18.48 10.22
N VAL A 4 23.85 -17.87 10.43
CA VAL A 4 22.81 -17.78 9.40
C VAL A 4 22.81 -16.37 8.79
N ILE A 5 22.75 -16.29 7.47
CA ILE A 5 22.37 -15.08 6.74
C ILE A 5 20.97 -15.30 6.20
N ASP A 6 20.02 -14.58 6.77
CA ASP A 6 18.63 -14.65 6.35
C ASP A 6 18.32 -13.62 5.25
N GLY A 7 17.62 -14.08 4.21
CA GLY A 7 17.34 -13.33 2.98
C GLY A 7 16.20 -12.33 3.06
N HIS A 8 15.34 -12.39 4.09
CA HIS A 8 14.15 -11.55 4.15
C HIS A 8 13.53 -11.43 5.56
N ASN A 9 13.40 -10.21 6.07
CA ASN A 9 12.79 -9.89 7.36
C ASN A 9 12.18 -8.48 7.36
N ASP A 10 10.93 -8.37 7.80
CA ASP A 10 10.11 -7.16 7.75
C ASP A 10 10.13 -6.31 9.01
N LEU A 11 11.17 -6.45 9.85
CA LEU A 11 11.33 -5.64 11.06
C LEU A 11 11.19 -4.12 10.78
N ALA A 12 11.58 -3.65 9.60
CA ALA A 12 11.46 -2.25 9.22
C ALA A 12 10.00 -1.79 9.13
N TRP A 13 9.16 -2.55 8.40
CA TRP A 13 7.73 -2.29 8.32
C TRP A 13 7.02 -2.52 9.66
N ALA A 14 7.31 -3.62 10.35
CA ALA A 14 6.73 -3.88 11.66
C ALA A 14 7.08 -2.79 12.68
N SER A 15 8.28 -2.20 12.59
CA SER A 15 8.68 -1.05 13.41
C SER A 15 7.95 0.24 13.03
N ARG A 16 7.60 0.45 11.75
CA ARG A 16 6.73 1.56 11.33
C ARG A 16 5.38 1.46 12.02
N GLU A 17 4.71 0.32 11.88
CA GLU A 17 3.34 0.12 12.38
C GLU A 17 3.25 0.09 13.90
N LYS A 18 4.10 -0.73 14.54
CA LYS A 18 3.97 -1.03 15.97
C LYS A 18 4.77 -0.07 16.84
N ARG A 19 5.75 0.64 16.27
CA ARG A 19 6.78 1.37 17.03
C ARG A 19 7.08 2.77 16.51
N GLY A 20 6.32 3.27 15.53
CA GLY A 20 6.50 4.61 14.96
C GLY A 20 7.93 4.85 14.44
N TYR A 21 8.52 3.84 13.80
CA TYR A 21 9.92 3.82 13.33
C TYR A 21 11.00 3.94 14.42
N SER A 22 10.68 3.70 15.70
CA SER A 22 11.70 3.69 16.75
C SER A 22 12.71 2.57 16.53
N ALA A 23 13.97 2.94 16.29
CA ALA A 23 15.09 2.02 16.21
C ALA A 23 15.61 1.56 17.58
N LEU A 24 15.16 2.20 18.68
CA LEU A 24 15.61 1.89 20.04
C LEU A 24 14.75 0.79 20.68
N GLY A 25 15.24 0.18 21.76
CA GLY A 25 14.52 -0.84 22.54
C GLY A 25 14.48 -2.24 21.92
N LEU A 26 15.28 -2.51 20.87
CA LEU A 26 15.44 -3.83 20.27
C LEU A 26 16.55 -4.67 20.95
N ASP A 27 17.29 -4.07 21.88
CA ASP A 27 18.29 -4.72 22.73
C ASP A 27 17.70 -5.52 23.91
N GLY A 28 16.37 -5.42 24.09
CA GLY A 28 15.57 -6.27 24.97
C GLY A 28 14.64 -7.21 24.19
N ASN A 29 13.85 -8.01 24.91
CA ASN A 29 12.81 -8.84 24.29
C ASN A 29 11.64 -7.96 23.84
N VAL A 30 11.19 -8.13 22.59
CA VAL A 30 10.02 -7.42 22.03
C VAL A 30 8.95 -8.45 21.66
N PRO A 31 8.00 -8.75 22.57
CA PRO A 31 7.07 -9.88 22.39
C PRO A 31 6.17 -9.80 21.16
N ASP A 32 5.83 -8.59 20.71
CA ASP A 32 4.92 -8.37 19.58
C ASP A 32 5.62 -8.47 18.21
N LEU A 33 6.90 -8.84 18.21
CA LEU A 33 7.74 -9.07 17.03
C LEU A 33 8.34 -10.47 17.06
N HIS A 34 8.66 -10.98 15.88
CA HIS A 34 9.53 -12.15 15.70
C HIS A 34 11.01 -11.78 15.88
N THR A 35 11.38 -10.50 15.78
CA THR A 35 12.78 -10.07 15.76
C THR A 35 13.15 -9.12 16.91
N ASP A 36 14.21 -9.48 17.63
CA ASP A 36 14.98 -8.59 18.50
C ASP A 36 16.45 -9.02 18.60
N LEU A 37 17.34 -8.15 19.09
CA LEU A 37 18.78 -8.41 19.13
C LEU A 37 19.19 -9.58 20.04
N PRO A 38 18.53 -9.82 21.19
CA PRO A 38 18.77 -11.04 21.96
C PRO A 38 18.42 -12.32 21.19
N ARG A 39 17.25 -12.39 20.53
CA ARG A 39 16.85 -13.57 19.77
C ARG A 39 17.68 -13.78 18.51
N LEU A 40 18.08 -12.71 17.80
CA LEU A 40 19.02 -12.81 16.67
C LEU A 40 20.35 -13.45 17.10
N ALA A 41 20.87 -13.07 18.27
CA ALA A 41 22.07 -13.68 18.83
C ALA A 41 21.85 -15.15 19.25
N ALA A 42 20.68 -15.48 19.81
CA ALA A 42 20.34 -16.84 20.21
C ALA A 42 20.15 -17.79 19.01
N GLY A 43 19.72 -17.26 17.86
CA GLY A 43 19.57 -18.01 16.61
C GLY A 43 20.83 -18.09 15.76
N ASP A 44 21.98 -17.62 16.27
CA ASP A 44 23.24 -17.52 15.52
C ASP A 44 23.11 -16.72 14.21
N VAL A 45 22.27 -15.69 14.17
CA VAL A 45 22.09 -14.86 12.97
C VAL A 45 23.33 -13.98 12.77
N GLY A 46 24.10 -14.29 11.73
CA GLY A 46 25.31 -13.56 11.32
C GLY A 46 25.04 -12.46 10.29
N GLY A 47 23.90 -12.50 9.60
CA GLY A 47 23.47 -11.43 8.70
C GLY A 47 21.97 -11.47 8.44
N GLN A 48 21.42 -10.32 8.07
CA GLN A 48 20.01 -10.15 7.76
C GLN A 48 19.86 -9.16 6.62
N PHE A 49 19.13 -9.54 5.58
CA PHE A 49 18.50 -8.58 4.69
C PHE A 49 17.23 -8.04 5.34
N TRP A 50 17.24 -6.76 5.63
CA TRP A 50 16.07 -6.03 6.10
C TRP A 50 15.25 -5.60 4.88
N SER A 51 14.02 -6.12 4.79
CA SER A 51 13.08 -5.69 3.76
C SER A 51 12.72 -4.23 4.01
N VAL A 52 12.83 -3.41 2.96
CA VAL A 52 12.31 -2.02 2.95
C VAL A 52 11.03 -1.98 2.13
N TRP A 53 10.14 -2.93 2.41
CA TRP A 53 8.80 -3.01 1.86
C TRP A 53 7.97 -1.77 2.19
N VAL A 54 7.05 -1.45 1.30
CA VAL A 54 6.03 -0.41 1.51
C VAL A 54 4.70 -0.87 0.95
N ASP A 55 3.62 -0.40 1.56
CA ASP A 55 2.25 -0.66 1.10
C ASP A 55 2.11 -0.35 -0.41
N PRO A 56 1.67 -1.33 -1.24
CA PRO A 56 1.47 -1.12 -2.67
C PRO A 56 0.26 -0.25 -3.01
N GLU A 57 -0.58 0.14 -2.05
CA GLU A 57 -1.59 1.20 -2.26
C GLU A 57 -0.93 2.58 -2.42
N LEU A 58 0.28 2.78 -1.87
CA LEU A 58 1.06 3.99 -2.16
C LEU A 58 1.50 3.97 -3.62
N THR A 59 1.38 5.11 -4.30
CA THR A 59 1.75 5.22 -5.71
C THR A 59 2.74 6.35 -5.96
N GLY A 60 3.45 6.27 -7.09
CA GLY A 60 4.30 7.33 -7.57
C GLY A 60 5.36 7.79 -6.55
N ALA A 61 5.44 9.10 -6.33
CA ALA A 61 6.44 9.71 -5.47
C ALA A 61 6.25 9.37 -3.97
N GLU A 62 5.03 9.03 -3.55
CA GLU A 62 4.76 8.65 -2.16
C GLU A 62 5.39 7.30 -1.83
N GLN A 63 5.25 6.34 -2.74
CA GLN A 63 5.88 5.04 -2.61
C GLN A 63 7.41 5.15 -2.57
N VAL A 64 7.97 6.06 -3.38
CA VAL A 64 9.40 6.39 -3.33
C VAL A 64 9.80 6.98 -1.97
N THR A 65 9.00 7.92 -1.46
CA THR A 65 9.26 8.57 -0.16
C THR A 65 9.21 7.57 0.99
N ALA A 66 8.17 6.74 1.06
CA ALA A 66 8.04 5.68 2.06
C ALA A 66 9.23 4.69 2.00
N THR A 67 9.71 4.37 0.79
CA THR A 67 10.89 3.51 0.63
C THR A 67 12.14 4.14 1.22
N LEU A 68 12.33 5.46 1.02
CA LEU A 68 13.45 6.19 1.62
C LEU A 68 13.37 6.24 3.14
N GLU A 69 12.18 6.35 3.73
CA GLU A 69 11.97 6.28 5.19
C GLU A 69 12.36 4.91 5.76
N GLN A 70 12.01 3.82 5.07
CA GLN A 70 12.37 2.47 5.46
C GLN A 70 13.89 2.24 5.38
N ILE A 71 14.52 2.72 4.31
CA ILE A 71 15.99 2.70 4.16
C ILE A 71 16.65 3.49 5.31
N ASP A 72 16.15 4.69 5.63
CA ASP A 72 16.63 5.49 6.75
C ASP A 72 16.48 4.77 8.10
N PHE A 73 15.36 4.07 8.32
CA PHE A 73 15.17 3.24 9.50
C PHE A 73 16.28 2.20 9.66
N VAL A 74 16.65 1.48 8.60
CA VAL A 74 17.73 0.48 8.67
C VAL A 74 19.07 1.13 9.02
N HIS A 75 19.37 2.30 8.45
CA HIS A 75 20.59 3.06 8.81
C HIS A 75 20.59 3.48 10.29
N ARG A 76 19.46 3.99 10.80
CA ARG A 76 19.30 4.35 12.21
C ARG A 76 19.38 3.15 13.13
N LEU A 77 18.84 2.00 12.74
CA LEU A 77 18.93 0.74 13.47
C LEU A 77 20.40 0.34 13.67
N VAL A 78 21.19 0.32 12.59
CA VAL A 78 22.63 0.02 12.69
C VAL A 78 23.35 1.04 13.55
N ALA A 79 23.06 2.33 13.39
CA ALA A 79 23.67 3.40 14.16
C ALA A 79 23.32 3.37 15.66
N ALA A 80 22.14 2.86 16.02
CA ALA A 80 21.72 2.70 17.40
C ALA A 80 22.47 1.57 18.12
N TYR A 81 22.93 0.55 17.39
CA TYR A 81 23.56 -0.65 17.95
C TYR A 81 24.89 -1.03 17.28
N PRO A 82 25.88 -0.12 17.21
CA PRO A 82 27.12 -0.34 16.45
C PRO A 82 28.02 -1.45 17.03
N GLU A 83 27.80 -1.82 18.29
CA GLU A 83 28.51 -2.94 18.94
C GLU A 83 27.93 -4.31 18.55
N ARG A 84 26.73 -4.35 17.98
CA ARG A 84 26.00 -5.58 17.63
C ARG A 84 25.74 -5.71 16.13
N LEU A 85 25.53 -4.59 15.46
CA LEU A 85 25.18 -4.51 14.05
C LEU A 85 26.28 -3.81 13.26
N ARG A 86 26.47 -4.24 12.01
CA ARG A 86 27.34 -3.56 11.05
C ARG A 86 26.63 -3.51 9.70
N PHE A 87 26.52 -2.31 9.14
CA PHE A 87 26.00 -2.15 7.80
C PHE A 87 26.93 -2.83 6.79
N ALA A 88 26.37 -3.67 5.93
CA ALA A 88 27.10 -4.40 4.92
C ALA A 88 26.52 -4.12 3.54
N ARG A 89 27.40 -3.81 2.58
CA ARG A 89 27.01 -3.69 1.17
C ARG A 89 27.48 -4.91 0.40
N THR A 90 28.66 -5.44 0.69
CA THR A 90 29.29 -6.52 -0.09
C THR A 90 29.32 -7.85 0.68
N ALA A 91 29.59 -8.95 -0.02
CA ALA A 91 29.87 -10.24 0.63
C ALA A 91 31.09 -10.14 1.55
N ALA A 92 32.09 -9.33 1.18
CA ALA A 92 33.25 -9.05 2.02
C ALA A 92 32.88 -8.30 3.31
N ASP A 93 31.99 -7.31 3.24
CA ASP A 93 31.48 -6.60 4.42
C ASP A 93 30.73 -7.56 5.36
N ALA A 94 29.89 -8.44 4.79
CA ALA A 94 29.13 -9.41 5.56
C ALA A 94 30.06 -10.41 6.27
N ARG A 95 31.08 -10.95 5.57
CA ARG A 95 32.11 -11.81 6.17
C ARG A 95 32.87 -11.08 7.28
N ALA A 96 33.21 -9.80 7.08
CA ALA A 96 33.91 -9.00 8.08
C ALA A 96 33.06 -8.77 9.33
N ALA A 97 31.77 -8.43 9.18
CA ALA A 97 30.83 -8.29 10.29
C ALA A 97 30.75 -9.59 11.12
N ILE A 98 30.53 -10.73 10.45
CA ILE A 98 30.47 -12.05 11.10
C ILE A 98 31.78 -12.36 11.83
N GLY A 99 32.93 -12.10 11.22
CA GLY A 99 34.25 -12.29 11.83
C GLY A 99 34.51 -11.41 13.06
N GLU A 100 33.85 -10.26 13.15
CA GLU A 100 33.87 -9.35 14.30
C GLU A 100 32.82 -9.70 15.37
N GLY A 101 32.02 -10.76 15.16
CA GLY A 101 30.92 -11.14 16.05
C GLY A 101 29.71 -10.19 15.98
N LYS A 102 29.58 -9.45 14.86
CA LYS A 102 28.46 -8.54 14.58
C LYS A 102 27.55 -9.13 13.52
N LEU A 103 26.28 -8.75 13.57
CA LEU A 103 25.32 -9.08 12.53
C LEU A 103 25.51 -8.14 11.33
N ALA A 104 25.67 -8.70 10.14
CA ALA A 104 25.70 -7.98 8.88
C ALA A 104 24.29 -7.49 8.51
N SER A 105 24.04 -6.20 8.59
CA SER A 105 22.75 -5.59 8.20
C SER A 105 22.80 -5.16 6.74
N LEU A 106 21.95 -5.76 5.91
CA LEU A 106 21.80 -5.49 4.47
C LEU A 106 20.39 -4.94 4.19
N ILE A 107 20.21 -4.30 3.04
CA ILE A 107 18.92 -3.73 2.62
C ILE A 107 18.45 -4.42 1.34
N GLY A 108 17.17 -4.78 1.30
CA GLY A 108 16.49 -5.29 0.13
C GLY A 108 15.17 -4.55 -0.14
N VAL A 109 15.00 -4.03 -1.35
CA VAL A 109 13.76 -3.34 -1.76
C VAL A 109 12.75 -4.39 -2.22
N GLU A 110 11.53 -4.38 -1.69
CA GLU A 110 10.54 -5.43 -1.95
C GLU A 110 9.37 -4.92 -2.80
N GLY A 111 9.65 -4.69 -4.08
CA GLY A 111 8.63 -4.33 -5.06
C GLY A 111 9.12 -3.33 -6.10
N GLY A 112 8.94 -3.67 -7.37
CA GLY A 112 9.33 -2.81 -8.48
C GLY A 112 8.54 -1.50 -8.58
N ALA A 113 7.32 -1.44 -8.03
CA ALA A 113 6.55 -0.20 -8.00
C ALA A 113 7.30 0.92 -7.24
N GLN A 114 8.13 0.55 -6.26
CA GLN A 114 8.90 1.48 -5.43
C GLN A 114 9.91 2.34 -6.21
N ILE A 115 10.22 2.02 -7.47
CA ILE A 115 11.06 2.88 -8.32
C ILE A 115 10.26 3.85 -9.19
N ASP A 116 8.92 3.82 -9.18
CA ASP A 116 8.04 4.71 -9.95
C ASP A 116 8.50 4.86 -11.41
N ASN A 117 8.77 3.70 -12.05
CA ASN A 117 9.28 3.60 -13.43
C ASN A 117 10.57 4.39 -13.70
N SER A 118 11.42 4.57 -12.68
CA SER A 118 12.62 5.40 -12.77
C SER A 118 13.88 4.60 -12.43
N LEU A 119 14.67 4.31 -13.46
CA LEU A 119 16.02 3.77 -13.29
C LEU A 119 16.93 4.73 -12.49
N ALA A 120 16.63 6.02 -12.46
CA ALA A 120 17.34 6.97 -11.60
C ALA A 120 17.06 6.72 -10.12
N VAL A 121 15.81 6.42 -9.75
CA VAL A 121 15.42 6.06 -8.37
C VAL A 121 16.07 4.74 -7.97
N LEU A 122 16.04 3.73 -8.84
CA LEU A 122 16.75 2.46 -8.65
C LEU A 122 18.24 2.67 -8.30
N ARG A 123 18.93 3.51 -9.09
CA ARG A 123 20.32 3.90 -8.83
C ARG A 123 20.49 4.62 -7.48
N GLN A 124 19.53 5.43 -7.03
CA GLN A 124 19.63 6.07 -5.71
C GLN A 124 19.45 5.06 -4.58
N TYR A 125 18.52 4.11 -4.68
CA TYR A 125 18.39 3.04 -3.68
C TYR A 125 19.68 2.22 -3.56
N ALA A 126 20.32 1.88 -4.68
CA ALA A 126 21.62 1.22 -4.68
C ALA A 126 22.68 2.05 -3.94
N ARG A 127 22.73 3.38 -4.16
CA ARG A 127 23.68 4.27 -3.45
C ARG A 127 23.41 4.35 -1.95
N LEU A 128 22.13 4.32 -1.57
CA LEU A 128 21.71 4.29 -0.17
C LEU A 128 21.97 2.92 0.48
N GLY A 129 22.35 1.92 -0.30
CA GLY A 129 22.88 0.63 0.16
C GLY A 129 21.94 -0.55 -0.03
N ALA A 130 20.82 -0.39 -0.75
CA ALA A 130 20.02 -1.53 -1.19
C ALA A 130 20.84 -2.44 -2.12
N ARG A 131 20.81 -3.74 -1.88
CA ARG A 131 21.60 -4.74 -2.62
C ARG A 131 20.76 -5.72 -3.42
N TYR A 132 19.46 -5.81 -3.18
CA TYR A 132 18.52 -6.42 -4.11
C TYR A 132 17.28 -5.55 -4.30
N MET A 133 16.56 -5.79 -5.38
CA MET A 133 15.17 -5.36 -5.53
C MET A 133 14.31 -6.52 -6.06
N THR A 134 13.17 -6.75 -5.43
CA THR A 134 12.13 -7.68 -5.91
C THR A 134 11.35 -7.05 -7.05
N LEU A 135 11.23 -7.72 -8.20
CA LEU A 135 10.68 -7.09 -9.41
C LEU A 135 9.20 -6.72 -9.28
N THR A 136 8.44 -7.44 -8.47
CA THR A 136 7.05 -7.11 -8.08
C THR A 136 6.85 -7.39 -6.59
N TRP A 137 5.71 -6.95 -6.05
CA TRP A 137 5.16 -7.51 -4.81
C TRP A 137 3.85 -8.22 -5.17
N SER A 138 2.76 -7.96 -4.45
CA SER A 138 1.48 -8.64 -4.68
C SER A 138 0.75 -8.22 -5.95
N ARG A 139 1.05 -7.04 -6.54
CA ARG A 139 0.39 -6.53 -7.76
C ARG A 139 1.26 -6.64 -9.00
N THR A 140 0.63 -6.95 -10.12
CA THR A 140 1.24 -6.72 -11.43
C THR A 140 1.45 -5.21 -11.57
N ILE A 141 2.58 -4.78 -12.15
CA ILE A 141 2.93 -3.37 -12.35
C ILE A 141 3.09 -3.08 -13.85
N GLU A 142 3.38 -1.83 -14.24
CA GLU A 142 3.43 -1.43 -15.66
C GLU A 142 4.48 -2.20 -16.50
N TRP A 143 5.42 -2.89 -15.86
CA TRP A 143 6.53 -3.55 -16.55
C TRP A 143 6.84 -4.98 -16.11
N ALA A 144 6.08 -5.55 -15.17
CA ALA A 144 6.27 -6.92 -14.68
C ALA A 144 4.98 -7.52 -14.10
N ASP A 145 4.71 -8.79 -14.41
CA ASP A 145 3.59 -9.56 -13.84
C ASP A 145 3.93 -10.17 -12.46
N SER A 146 2.99 -10.03 -11.51
CA SER A 146 3.03 -10.62 -10.17
C SER A 146 2.43 -12.01 -10.15
N ALA A 147 2.91 -12.88 -9.26
CA ALA A 147 2.36 -14.22 -9.08
C ALA A 147 0.95 -14.23 -8.48
N THR A 148 0.53 -13.16 -7.82
CA THR A 148 -0.73 -13.09 -7.06
C THR A 148 -1.75 -12.11 -7.64
N ASP A 149 -1.54 -11.62 -8.86
CA ASP A 149 -2.41 -10.68 -9.54
C ASP A 149 -2.64 -11.11 -11.01
N GLU A 150 -3.55 -10.43 -11.70
CA GLU A 150 -3.83 -10.70 -13.11
C GLU A 150 -2.59 -10.43 -13.98
N GLU A 151 -2.31 -11.39 -14.87
CA GLU A 151 -1.25 -11.29 -15.87
C GLU A 151 -1.60 -10.25 -16.93
N ARG A 152 -0.72 -9.26 -17.15
CA ARG A 152 -0.93 -8.18 -18.14
C ARG A 152 0.07 -8.19 -19.28
N HIS A 153 1.29 -8.67 -19.06
CA HIS A 153 2.39 -8.51 -20.01
C HIS A 153 2.91 -9.83 -20.60
N GLY A 154 2.60 -10.95 -19.97
CA GLY A 154 3.22 -12.23 -20.30
C GLY A 154 4.64 -12.37 -19.76
N GLY A 155 4.99 -11.62 -18.71
CA GLY A 155 6.32 -11.59 -18.12
C GLY A 155 6.85 -10.17 -17.92
N LEU A 156 8.04 -9.90 -18.48
CA LEU A 156 8.64 -8.55 -18.48
C LEU A 156 8.33 -7.78 -19.76
N THR A 157 8.00 -6.50 -19.63
CA THR A 157 8.00 -5.59 -20.80
C THR A 157 9.42 -5.23 -21.21
N ALA A 158 9.60 -4.53 -22.34
CA ALA A 158 10.91 -4.01 -22.75
C ALA A 158 11.56 -3.12 -21.67
N PHE A 159 10.77 -2.31 -20.96
CA PHE A 159 11.26 -1.52 -19.83
C PHE A 159 11.63 -2.41 -18.64
N GLY A 160 10.85 -3.46 -18.35
CA GLY A 160 11.18 -4.45 -17.32
C GLY A 160 12.51 -5.16 -17.58
N GLU A 161 12.80 -5.51 -18.85
CA GLU A 161 14.11 -6.04 -19.21
C GLU A 161 15.24 -5.01 -18.98
N ASP A 162 14.99 -3.73 -19.25
CA ASP A 162 15.95 -2.65 -18.97
C ASP A 162 16.20 -2.44 -17.47
N VAL A 163 15.18 -2.64 -16.63
CA VAL A 163 15.34 -2.68 -15.16
C VAL A 163 16.31 -3.80 -14.77
N VAL A 164 16.11 -5.02 -15.27
CA VAL A 164 17.01 -6.16 -14.99
C VAL A 164 18.45 -5.88 -15.45
N ARG A 165 18.62 -5.30 -16.64
CA ARG A 165 19.95 -4.92 -17.16
C ARG A 165 20.61 -3.84 -16.31
N GLU A 166 19.86 -2.84 -15.87
CA GLU A 166 20.38 -1.77 -15.02
C GLU A 166 20.79 -2.31 -13.65
N MET A 167 19.99 -3.22 -13.06
CA MET A 167 20.33 -3.91 -11.81
C MET A 167 21.67 -4.65 -11.93
N ASN A 168 21.86 -5.43 -13.00
CA ASN A 168 23.15 -6.08 -13.26
C ASN A 168 24.30 -5.06 -13.40
N ARG A 169 24.10 -3.96 -14.14
CA ARG A 169 25.12 -2.93 -14.36
C ARG A 169 25.57 -2.25 -13.07
N ILE A 170 24.65 -2.05 -12.12
CA ILE A 170 24.94 -1.39 -10.83
C ILE A 170 25.24 -2.37 -9.69
N GLY A 171 25.34 -3.67 -9.99
CA GLY A 171 25.58 -4.72 -9.01
C GLY A 171 24.48 -4.89 -7.97
N MET A 172 23.23 -4.53 -8.32
CA MET A 172 22.04 -4.86 -7.53
C MET A 172 21.51 -6.22 -7.97
N LEU A 173 21.27 -7.11 -7.00
CA LEU A 173 20.74 -8.45 -7.25
C LEU A 173 19.28 -8.37 -7.69
N VAL A 174 18.93 -9.18 -8.67
CA VAL A 174 17.55 -9.35 -9.14
C VAL A 174 16.86 -10.37 -8.26
N ASP A 175 15.84 -9.92 -7.52
CA ASP A 175 15.03 -10.80 -6.68
C ASP A 175 13.72 -11.18 -7.38
N LEU A 176 13.44 -12.49 -7.37
CA LEU A 176 12.31 -13.13 -8.04
C LEU A 176 11.23 -13.64 -7.07
N ALA A 177 11.34 -13.34 -5.77
CA ALA A 177 10.18 -13.47 -4.88
C ALA A 177 8.99 -12.64 -5.43
N HIS A 178 7.76 -13.05 -5.17
CA HIS A 178 6.47 -12.47 -5.61
C HIS A 178 6.18 -12.47 -7.10
N VAL A 179 7.17 -12.70 -7.94
CA VAL A 179 7.12 -12.52 -9.38
C VAL A 179 6.42 -13.69 -10.07
N ALA A 180 5.60 -13.42 -11.10
CA ALA A 180 4.92 -14.48 -11.85
C ALA A 180 5.92 -15.44 -12.53
N PRO A 181 5.60 -16.74 -12.72
CA PRO A 181 6.48 -17.68 -13.40
C PRO A 181 6.94 -17.26 -14.81
N CYS A 182 6.11 -16.55 -15.57
CA CYS A 182 6.52 -15.97 -16.87
C CYS A 182 7.62 -14.92 -16.68
N THR A 183 7.41 -13.98 -15.77
CA THR A 183 8.38 -12.93 -15.40
C THR A 183 9.68 -13.53 -14.83
N MET A 184 9.61 -14.59 -14.02
CA MET A 184 10.80 -15.31 -13.53
C MET A 184 11.67 -15.83 -14.70
N ARG A 185 11.04 -16.44 -15.71
CA ARG A 185 11.74 -16.97 -16.89
C ARG A 185 12.36 -15.86 -17.73
N ASP A 186 11.66 -14.73 -17.89
CA ASP A 186 12.22 -13.57 -18.58
C ASP A 186 13.41 -12.97 -17.85
N ALA A 187 13.31 -12.82 -16.52
CA ALA A 187 14.42 -12.31 -15.73
C ALA A 187 15.65 -13.23 -15.80
N LEU A 188 15.46 -14.56 -15.75
CA LEU A 188 16.54 -15.54 -15.95
C LEU A 188 17.18 -15.45 -17.35
N ARG A 189 16.38 -15.20 -18.38
CA ARG A 189 16.87 -15.01 -19.75
C ARG A 189 17.66 -13.71 -19.91
N VAL A 190 17.25 -12.64 -19.25
CA VAL A 190 17.85 -11.30 -19.40
C VAL A 190 19.06 -11.10 -18.49
N SER A 191 19.02 -11.66 -17.28
CA SER A 191 20.07 -11.45 -16.29
C SER A 191 21.41 -12.07 -16.72
N THR A 192 22.47 -11.30 -16.53
CA THR A 192 23.87 -11.68 -16.77
C THR A 192 24.62 -11.98 -15.48
N ARG A 193 23.90 -11.98 -14.35
CA ARG A 193 24.37 -12.27 -13.00
C ARG A 193 23.43 -13.28 -12.33
N PRO A 194 23.93 -14.05 -11.36
CA PRO A 194 23.07 -14.88 -10.52
C PRO A 194 21.90 -14.10 -9.91
N VAL A 195 20.71 -14.67 -9.97
CA VAL A 195 19.50 -14.11 -9.36
C VAL A 195 19.29 -14.67 -7.95
N VAL A 196 18.45 -14.00 -7.16
CA VAL A 196 18.00 -14.47 -5.86
C VAL A 196 16.49 -14.67 -5.89
N VAL A 197 15.98 -15.62 -5.10
CA VAL A 197 14.59 -15.63 -4.63
C VAL A 197 14.69 -15.48 -3.12
N SER A 198 14.41 -14.30 -2.59
CA SER A 198 14.72 -13.93 -1.20
C SER A 198 13.88 -14.67 -0.16
N HIS A 199 12.65 -15.05 -0.50
CA HIS A 199 11.75 -15.84 0.36
C HIS A 199 10.67 -16.53 -0.49
N SER A 200 10.80 -17.83 -0.77
CA SER A 200 9.74 -18.65 -1.43
C SER A 200 9.95 -20.15 -1.20
N GLY A 201 8.94 -20.97 -1.48
CA GLY A 201 9.02 -22.44 -1.45
C GLY A 201 9.08 -23.07 -2.84
N ALA A 202 8.94 -24.41 -2.90
CA ALA A 202 8.85 -25.19 -4.14
C ALA A 202 7.39 -25.49 -4.49
N LEU A 203 6.99 -25.15 -5.72
CA LEU A 203 5.59 -25.29 -6.18
C LEU A 203 5.15 -26.75 -6.21
N ALA A 204 6.09 -27.66 -6.53
CA ALA A 204 5.82 -29.09 -6.61
C ALA A 204 5.47 -29.75 -5.25
N LEU A 205 5.78 -29.10 -4.13
CA LEU A 205 5.38 -29.57 -2.80
C LEU A 205 4.11 -28.90 -2.29
N THR A 206 3.98 -27.59 -2.54
CA THR A 206 2.83 -26.79 -2.13
C THR A 206 2.42 -25.90 -3.30
N ASP A 207 1.22 -26.12 -3.82
CA ASP A 207 0.62 -25.43 -4.98
C ASP A 207 0.14 -24.03 -4.62
N HIS A 208 1.09 -23.18 -4.26
CA HIS A 208 0.89 -21.79 -3.90
C HIS A 208 1.55 -20.90 -4.97
N PRO A 209 0.87 -19.85 -5.49
CA PRO A 209 1.42 -19.00 -6.55
C PRO A 209 2.78 -18.37 -6.18
N ARG A 210 3.01 -18.12 -4.89
CA ARG A 210 4.30 -17.63 -4.38
C ARG A 210 5.45 -18.63 -4.46
N ASN A 211 5.22 -19.90 -4.75
CA ASN A 211 6.26 -20.90 -4.82
C ASN A 211 6.83 -21.06 -6.24
N VAL A 212 8.09 -21.48 -6.30
CA VAL A 212 8.86 -21.53 -7.54
C VAL A 212 8.64 -22.87 -8.27
N PRO A 213 8.27 -22.86 -9.57
CA PRO A 213 8.17 -24.07 -10.38
C PRO A 213 9.51 -24.76 -10.61
N ASP A 214 9.53 -26.09 -10.75
CA ASP A 214 10.76 -26.88 -10.93
C ASP A 214 11.59 -26.50 -12.17
N ASP A 215 10.96 -26.05 -13.26
CA ASP A 215 11.70 -25.55 -14.43
C ASP A 215 12.44 -24.26 -14.13
N VAL A 216 11.85 -23.38 -13.33
CA VAL A 216 12.50 -22.15 -12.85
C VAL A 216 13.57 -22.47 -11.82
N LEU A 217 13.33 -23.40 -10.88
CA LEU A 217 14.34 -23.87 -9.93
C LEU A 217 15.60 -24.39 -10.64
N ARG A 218 15.43 -25.20 -11.70
CA ARG A 218 16.55 -25.67 -12.54
C ARG A 218 17.29 -24.51 -13.20
N GLY A 219 16.56 -23.56 -13.79
CA GLY A 219 17.16 -22.37 -14.41
C GLY A 219 17.95 -21.51 -13.42
N ILE A 220 17.46 -21.35 -12.18
CA ILE A 220 18.18 -20.66 -11.11
C ILE A 220 19.47 -21.42 -10.76
N GLY A 221 19.41 -22.75 -10.62
CA GLY A 221 20.59 -23.58 -10.35
C GLY A 221 21.64 -23.52 -11.46
N GLU A 222 21.22 -23.55 -12.73
CA GLU A 222 22.08 -23.41 -13.91
C GLU A 222 22.72 -22.01 -14.01
N GLY A 223 22.00 -20.97 -13.59
CA GLY A 223 22.47 -19.59 -13.52
C GLY A 223 23.26 -19.26 -12.25
N ASP A 224 23.63 -20.27 -11.45
CA ASP A 224 24.33 -20.12 -10.17
C ASP A 224 23.58 -19.22 -9.16
N GLY A 225 22.26 -19.07 -9.28
CA GLY A 225 21.44 -18.31 -8.34
C GLY A 225 21.22 -19.02 -6.99
N VAL A 226 20.32 -18.47 -6.18
CA VAL A 226 19.91 -19.08 -4.90
C VAL A 226 18.43 -18.86 -4.62
N VAL A 227 17.76 -19.90 -4.11
CA VAL A 227 16.37 -19.85 -3.64
C VAL A 227 16.35 -19.98 -2.13
N MET A 228 15.93 -18.94 -1.45
CA MET A 228 15.95 -18.83 0.01
C MET A 228 14.56 -19.20 0.55
N VAL A 229 14.51 -20.27 1.36
CA VAL A 229 13.25 -20.91 1.75
C VAL A 229 12.52 -20.06 2.79
N ALA A 230 11.28 -19.68 2.47
CA ALA A 230 10.37 -18.97 3.36
C ALA A 230 9.79 -19.89 4.44
N PHE A 231 9.49 -19.32 5.61
CA PHE A 231 8.85 -20.06 6.70
C PHE A 231 7.34 -19.79 6.76
N VAL A 232 6.75 -19.13 5.77
CA VAL A 232 5.30 -18.87 5.72
C VAL A 232 4.51 -20.19 5.66
N PRO A 233 3.63 -20.50 6.63
CA PRO A 233 2.98 -21.81 6.73
C PRO A 233 2.19 -22.25 5.49
N SER A 234 1.51 -21.32 4.82
CA SER A 234 0.75 -21.59 3.58
C SER A 234 1.66 -21.78 2.35
N PHE A 235 2.94 -21.42 2.42
CA PHE A 235 3.89 -21.64 1.33
C PHE A 235 4.57 -23.01 1.47
N VAL A 236 4.67 -23.56 2.68
CA VAL A 236 5.43 -24.79 2.93
C VAL A 236 4.57 -26.03 3.19
N ASN A 237 3.25 -25.87 3.32
CA ASN A 237 2.35 -26.98 3.57
C ASN A 237 1.04 -26.87 2.77
N GLN A 238 0.77 -27.86 1.92
CA GLN A 238 -0.43 -27.92 1.07
C GLN A 238 -1.74 -27.89 1.88
N ALA A 239 -1.82 -28.62 3.00
CA ALA A 239 -3.05 -28.64 3.80
C ALA A 239 -3.32 -27.27 4.42
N ARG A 240 -2.27 -26.57 4.88
CA ARG A 240 -2.38 -25.20 5.37
C ARG A 240 -2.83 -24.24 4.26
N ARG A 241 -2.24 -24.35 3.07
CA ARG A 241 -2.65 -23.57 1.88
C ARG A 241 -4.12 -23.79 1.53
N ASP A 242 -4.58 -25.04 1.51
CA ASP A 242 -5.97 -25.36 1.18
C ASP A 242 -6.94 -24.85 2.24
N TRP A 243 -6.53 -24.85 3.51
CA TRP A 243 -7.30 -24.25 4.59
C TRP A 243 -7.42 -22.72 4.46
N VAL A 244 -6.33 -22.02 4.09
CA VAL A 244 -6.38 -20.57 3.80
C VAL A 244 -7.30 -20.30 2.60
N ALA A 245 -7.16 -21.06 1.51
CA ALA A 245 -8.01 -20.92 0.32
C ALA A 245 -9.50 -21.22 0.60
N ALA A 246 -9.80 -22.03 1.63
CA ALA A 246 -11.14 -22.32 2.09
C ALA A 246 -11.70 -21.26 3.08
N GLY A 247 -11.02 -20.13 3.27
CA GLY A 247 -11.44 -19.03 4.14
C GLY A 247 -11.15 -19.27 5.62
N GLU A 248 -10.13 -20.08 5.94
CA GLU A 248 -9.60 -20.26 7.30
C GLU A 248 -10.62 -20.83 8.31
N VAL A 249 -11.60 -21.60 7.82
CA VAL A 249 -12.66 -22.16 8.67
C VAL A 249 -12.14 -23.34 9.49
N GLY A 250 -12.32 -23.28 10.81
CA GLY A 250 -12.01 -24.37 11.74
C GLY A 250 -10.55 -24.42 12.18
N ARG A 251 -10.08 -25.61 12.59
CA ARG A 251 -8.72 -25.76 13.12
C ARG A 251 -7.70 -25.78 11.99
N ALA A 252 -6.88 -24.74 11.96
CA ALA A 252 -5.61 -24.63 11.27
C ALA A 252 -4.76 -25.94 11.27
N PRO A 253 -4.39 -26.48 10.09
CA PRO A 253 -3.48 -27.62 9.98
C PRO A 253 -2.10 -27.29 10.56
N ALA A 254 -1.55 -28.17 11.41
CA ALA A 254 -0.22 -27.96 11.98
C ALA A 254 0.85 -27.96 10.89
N VAL A 255 1.79 -27.02 11.00
CA VAL A 255 2.96 -26.86 10.12
C VAL A 255 4.16 -26.70 11.02
N GLY A 256 5.25 -27.40 10.77
CA GLY A 256 6.44 -27.37 11.62
C GLY A 256 7.76 -27.36 10.84
N VAL A 257 8.86 -27.47 11.58
CA VAL A 257 10.23 -27.52 11.03
C VAL A 257 10.39 -28.52 9.88
N THR A 258 9.68 -29.66 9.95
CA THR A 258 9.77 -30.71 8.93
C THR A 258 9.26 -30.28 7.56
N ASP A 259 8.21 -29.46 7.51
CA ASP A 259 7.64 -28.96 6.26
C ASP A 259 8.61 -28.01 5.55
N VAL A 260 9.27 -27.13 6.32
CA VAL A 260 10.33 -26.25 5.81
C VAL A 260 11.53 -27.06 5.32
N ALA A 261 11.94 -28.09 6.07
CA ALA A 261 13.04 -28.97 5.66
C ALA A 261 12.72 -29.75 4.37
N ASP A 262 11.47 -30.15 4.14
CA ASP A 262 11.04 -30.81 2.88
C ASP A 262 11.25 -29.88 1.68
N HIS A 263 10.93 -28.59 1.83
CA HIS A 263 11.16 -27.57 0.81
C HIS A 263 12.65 -27.35 0.53
N VAL A 264 13.48 -27.25 1.58
CA VAL A 264 14.95 -27.16 1.44
C VAL A 264 15.51 -28.37 0.65
N GLU A 265 15.10 -29.59 0.99
CA GLU A 265 15.56 -30.81 0.32
C GLU A 265 15.08 -30.93 -1.12
N HIS A 266 13.85 -30.50 -1.39
CA HIS A 266 13.32 -30.49 -2.75
C HIS A 266 14.12 -29.52 -3.63
N ILE A 267 14.33 -28.28 -3.18
CA ILE A 267 15.08 -27.28 -3.94
C ILE A 267 16.52 -27.76 -4.17
N ALA A 268 17.19 -28.26 -3.12
CA ALA A 268 18.54 -28.80 -3.26
C ALA A 268 18.62 -29.96 -4.26
N ARG A 269 17.59 -30.81 -4.34
CA ARG A 269 17.52 -31.91 -5.31
C ARG A 269 17.33 -31.43 -6.76
N VAL A 270 16.55 -30.36 -6.96
CA VAL A 270 16.18 -29.87 -8.30
C VAL A 270 17.21 -28.87 -8.85
N ALA A 271 17.66 -27.92 -8.02
CA ALA A 271 18.55 -26.83 -8.39
C ALA A 271 20.02 -27.06 -7.97
N GLY A 272 20.26 -27.99 -7.04
CA GLY A 272 21.58 -28.25 -6.45
C GLY A 272 21.74 -27.63 -5.05
N HIS A 273 22.62 -28.22 -4.23
CA HIS A 273 22.91 -27.71 -2.88
C HIS A 273 23.49 -26.29 -2.86
N HIS A 274 24.10 -25.84 -3.96
CA HIS A 274 24.63 -24.48 -4.09
C HIS A 274 23.55 -23.41 -4.32
N ALA A 275 22.32 -23.84 -4.62
CA ALA A 275 21.22 -22.99 -5.05
C ALA A 275 20.09 -22.87 -4.02
N VAL A 276 20.31 -23.27 -2.76
CA VAL A 276 19.32 -23.16 -1.67
C VAL A 276 19.85 -22.33 -0.50
N GLY A 277 18.99 -21.52 0.10
CA GLY A 277 19.27 -20.67 1.27
C GLY A 277 18.08 -20.57 2.23
N LEU A 278 18.13 -19.62 3.18
CA LEU A 278 17.07 -19.37 4.16
C LEU A 278 16.61 -17.91 4.12
N GLY A 279 15.31 -17.67 4.00
CA GLY A 279 14.74 -16.32 3.98
C GLY A 279 13.37 -16.35 4.63
N ALA A 280 13.38 -16.31 5.96
CA ALA A 280 12.30 -16.81 6.81
C ALA A 280 11.00 -16.03 6.70
N ASP A 281 11.04 -14.75 6.31
CA ASP A 281 9.88 -13.85 6.28
C ASP A 281 9.39 -13.50 7.70
N TYR A 282 10.33 -13.38 8.64
CA TYR A 282 10.02 -12.95 10.01
C TYR A 282 9.52 -11.51 10.02
N ASP A 283 8.59 -11.22 10.93
CA ASP A 283 7.79 -9.98 11.02
C ASP A 283 6.89 -9.67 9.79
N GLY A 284 6.90 -10.50 8.74
CA GLY A 284 6.07 -10.34 7.52
C GLY A 284 4.78 -11.17 7.50
N THR A 285 4.53 -12.01 8.51
CA THR A 285 3.35 -12.87 8.62
C THR A 285 2.86 -13.00 10.06
N ASP A 286 1.57 -13.27 10.24
CA ASP A 286 0.93 -13.41 11.56
C ASP A 286 1.20 -14.75 12.25
N SER A 287 1.69 -15.76 11.53
CA SER A 287 1.95 -17.08 12.10
C SER A 287 3.16 -17.76 11.49
N MET A 288 3.92 -18.45 12.34
CA MET A 288 5.11 -19.21 11.95
C MET A 288 4.92 -20.72 12.20
N PRO A 289 5.72 -21.59 11.56
CA PRO A 289 5.71 -23.02 11.81
C PRO A 289 6.12 -23.35 13.25
N ASP A 290 5.56 -24.44 13.79
CA ASP A 290 5.93 -24.98 15.09
C ASP A 290 7.44 -25.27 15.14
N GLY A 291 8.12 -24.67 16.11
CA GLY A 291 9.58 -24.75 16.28
C GLY A 291 10.39 -23.73 15.48
N LEU A 292 9.73 -22.83 14.74
CA LEU A 292 10.33 -21.72 13.98
C LEU A 292 9.69 -20.36 14.32
N GLY A 293 9.21 -20.21 15.56
CA GLY A 293 8.36 -19.08 15.98
C GLY A 293 9.02 -17.70 15.92
N ASP A 294 10.34 -17.62 15.98
CA ASP A 294 11.08 -16.36 15.94
C ASP A 294 12.53 -16.57 15.49
N VAL A 295 13.26 -15.48 15.30
CA VAL A 295 14.65 -15.48 14.80
C VAL A 295 15.65 -16.28 15.67
N SER A 296 15.27 -16.73 16.89
CA SER A 296 16.12 -17.61 17.69
C SER A 296 16.07 -19.09 17.26
N CYS A 297 15.18 -19.43 16.33
CA CYS A 297 14.80 -20.81 16.05
C CYS A 297 15.55 -21.49 14.89
N TYR A 298 16.41 -20.79 14.15
CA TYR A 298 17.19 -21.39 13.04
C TYR A 298 17.96 -22.68 13.41
N PRO A 299 18.56 -22.82 14.62
CA PRO A 299 19.20 -24.06 15.02
C PRO A 299 18.29 -25.30 14.94
N ALA A 300 16.98 -25.15 15.18
CA ALA A 300 16.02 -26.25 15.10
C ALA A 300 15.91 -26.82 13.67
N LEU A 301 15.93 -25.95 12.65
CA LEU A 301 15.92 -26.38 11.24
C LEU A 301 17.23 -27.05 10.85
N LEU A 302 18.37 -26.48 11.27
CA LEU A 302 19.68 -27.09 10.99
C LEU A 302 19.81 -28.47 11.66
N ASP A 303 19.27 -28.64 12.86
CA ASP A 303 19.24 -29.93 13.56
C ASP A 303 18.30 -30.95 12.90
N GLU A 304 17.15 -30.51 12.38
CA GLU A 304 16.28 -31.36 11.55
C GLU A 304 17.04 -31.85 10.31
N LEU A 305 17.65 -30.96 9.54
CA LEU A 305 18.39 -31.33 8.32
C LEU A 305 19.61 -32.20 8.64
N ARG A 306 20.31 -31.95 9.75
CA ARG A 306 21.39 -32.82 10.25
C ARG A 306 20.88 -34.23 10.55
N ARG A 307 19.69 -34.37 11.17
CA ARG A 307 19.05 -35.68 11.37
C ARG A 307 18.66 -36.37 10.07
N ARG A 308 18.35 -35.61 9.02
CA ARG A 308 18.07 -36.12 7.67
C ARG A 308 19.33 -36.48 6.87
N GLY A 309 20.52 -36.22 7.43
CA GLY A 309 21.80 -36.63 6.84
C GLY A 309 22.50 -35.54 6.04
N TRP A 310 22.10 -34.27 6.17
CA TRP A 310 22.85 -33.16 5.61
C TRP A 310 24.23 -33.06 6.26
N SER A 311 25.26 -32.92 5.42
CA SER A 311 26.64 -32.73 5.89
C SER A 311 26.85 -31.30 6.41
N GLU A 312 27.78 -31.11 7.35
CA GLU A 312 28.13 -29.77 7.85
C GLU A 312 28.46 -28.78 6.72
N PRO A 313 29.25 -29.12 5.68
CA PRO A 313 29.47 -28.22 4.55
C PRO A 313 28.18 -27.80 3.85
N HIS A 314 27.23 -28.71 3.61
CA HIS A 314 25.95 -28.35 2.98
C HIS A 314 25.06 -27.50 3.89
N LEU A 315 25.15 -27.68 5.22
CA LEU A 315 24.47 -26.83 6.18
C LEU A 315 25.08 -25.43 6.22
N GLU A 316 26.41 -25.30 6.10
CA GLU A 316 27.09 -24.01 5.96
C GLU A 316 26.74 -23.32 4.63
N ASP A 317 26.62 -24.10 3.56
CA ASP A 317 26.19 -23.62 2.24
C ASP A 317 24.77 -23.04 2.30
N LEU A 318 23.82 -23.81 2.84
CA LEU A 318 22.44 -23.39 3.09
C LEU A 318 22.37 -22.15 3.98
N ALA A 319 23.11 -22.13 5.08
CA ALA A 319 22.97 -21.11 6.11
C ALA A 319 23.57 -19.75 5.69
N TYR A 320 24.67 -19.72 4.94
CA TYR A 320 25.29 -18.43 4.58
C TYR A 320 26.17 -18.44 3.32
N ARG A 321 26.85 -19.53 2.94
CA ARG A 321 27.83 -19.46 1.84
C ARG A 321 27.18 -19.26 0.48
N ASN A 322 26.00 -19.84 0.24
CA ASN A 322 25.31 -19.72 -1.05
C ASN A 322 24.86 -18.28 -1.33
N VAL A 323 24.25 -17.61 -0.35
CA VAL A 323 23.84 -16.21 -0.51
C VAL A 323 25.06 -15.28 -0.66
N LEU A 324 26.14 -15.51 0.11
CA LEU A 324 27.38 -14.74 -0.05
C LEU A 324 28.02 -14.93 -1.43
N ARG A 325 27.98 -16.14 -1.98
CA ARG A 325 28.49 -16.45 -3.33
C ARG A 325 27.71 -15.67 -4.40
N VAL A 326 26.38 -15.64 -4.28
CA VAL A 326 25.50 -14.87 -5.18
C VAL A 326 25.77 -13.38 -5.06
N MET A 327 25.91 -12.84 -3.84
CA MET A 327 26.28 -11.45 -3.62
C MET A 327 27.64 -11.11 -4.26
N GLU A 328 28.66 -11.93 -3.99
CA GLU A 328 30.03 -11.75 -4.46
C GLU A 328 30.12 -11.69 -6.00
N ALA A 329 29.25 -12.40 -6.71
CA ALA A 329 29.17 -12.36 -8.17
C ALA A 329 28.78 -10.96 -8.73
N SER A 330 28.20 -10.09 -7.90
CA SER A 330 27.78 -8.72 -8.26
C SER A 330 28.60 -7.61 -7.58
N ASP A 331 29.50 -7.95 -6.66
CA ASP A 331 30.22 -6.96 -5.84
C ASP A 331 31.15 -6.07 -6.65
N ALA A 332 31.82 -6.61 -7.68
CA ALA A 332 32.67 -5.80 -8.54
C ALA A 332 31.88 -4.74 -9.31
N ASP A 333 30.69 -5.09 -9.81
CA ASP A 333 29.80 -4.14 -10.51
C ASP A 333 29.27 -3.08 -9.54
N HIS A 334 28.90 -3.50 -8.32
CA HIS A 334 28.41 -2.58 -7.28
C HIS A 334 29.49 -1.58 -6.85
N LEU A 335 30.70 -2.06 -6.55
CA LEU A 335 31.82 -1.21 -6.18
C LEU A 335 32.19 -0.24 -7.31
N ALA A 336 32.24 -0.72 -8.55
CA ALA A 336 32.47 0.15 -9.70
C ALA A 336 31.37 1.22 -9.84
N PHE A 337 30.10 0.88 -9.58
CA PHE A 337 29.01 1.84 -9.60
C PHE A 337 29.15 2.90 -8.49
N MET A 338 29.47 2.47 -7.27
CA MET A 338 29.68 3.37 -6.13
C MET A 338 30.88 4.31 -6.33
N ASP A 339 31.95 3.83 -6.95
CA ASP A 339 33.14 4.60 -7.29
C ASP A 339 32.96 5.49 -8.54
N GLY A 340 31.81 5.40 -9.22
CA GLY A 340 31.54 6.13 -10.46
C GLY A 340 32.37 5.65 -11.66
N THR A 341 32.89 4.42 -11.61
CA THR A 341 33.70 3.79 -12.67
C THR A 341 32.94 2.76 -13.49
N ALA A 342 31.70 2.41 -13.11
CA ALA A 342 30.83 1.57 -13.90
C ALA A 342 30.54 2.19 -15.29
N PRO A 343 30.30 1.37 -16.33
CA PRO A 343 29.90 1.86 -17.65
C PRO A 343 28.70 2.81 -17.54
N ALA A 344 28.67 3.88 -18.31
CA ALA A 344 27.55 4.81 -18.32
C ALA A 344 26.23 4.08 -18.67
N PRO A 345 25.10 4.44 -18.03
CA PRO A 345 23.80 3.91 -18.45
C PRO A 345 23.52 4.30 -19.91
N ALA A 346 22.66 3.54 -20.58
CA ALA A 346 22.25 3.89 -21.94
C ALA A 346 21.60 5.28 -21.96
N GLU A 347 21.75 6.03 -23.05
CA GLU A 347 21.26 7.41 -23.15
C GLU A 347 19.73 7.49 -22.94
N ALA A 348 18.99 6.48 -23.41
CA ALA A 348 17.55 6.33 -23.18
C ALA A 348 17.16 6.11 -21.70
N HIS A 349 18.12 5.76 -20.83
CA HIS A 349 17.93 5.47 -19.40
C HIS A 349 18.38 6.60 -18.47
N LEU A 350 18.78 7.74 -19.06
CA LEU A 350 19.18 8.95 -18.34
C LEU A 350 18.00 9.85 -17.96
N ALA A 351 16.97 9.91 -18.82
CA ALA A 351 15.77 10.69 -18.58
C ALA A 351 14.72 9.86 -17.81
N PRO A 352 13.92 10.48 -16.92
CA PRO A 352 12.73 9.82 -16.37
C PRO A 352 11.81 9.38 -17.51
N VAL A 353 11.18 8.20 -17.40
CA VAL A 353 10.12 7.77 -18.35
C VAL A 353 8.94 8.75 -18.33
N ARG A 354 8.77 9.50 -17.23
CA ARG A 354 7.94 10.71 -17.20
C ARG A 354 8.51 11.74 -18.18
N GLN A 355 7.89 11.82 -19.37
CA GLN A 355 7.97 13.02 -20.17
C GLN A 355 7.39 14.16 -19.34
N LEU A 356 8.26 14.92 -18.66
CA LEU A 356 7.92 16.27 -18.27
C LEU A 356 7.48 16.99 -19.54
N ALA A 357 6.28 17.57 -19.53
CA ALA A 357 5.90 18.54 -20.55
C ALA A 357 7.07 19.53 -20.72
N PRO A 358 7.50 19.82 -21.96
CA PRO A 358 8.79 20.46 -22.22
C PRO A 358 8.95 21.71 -21.36
N SER A 359 9.96 21.68 -20.48
CA SER A 359 10.33 22.84 -19.68
C SER A 359 10.75 23.95 -20.64
N GLN A 360 10.09 25.10 -20.51
CA GLN A 360 10.54 26.31 -21.19
C GLN A 360 11.97 26.60 -20.72
N THR A 361 12.90 26.47 -21.64
CA THR A 361 14.33 26.72 -21.49
C THR A 361 14.60 27.98 -20.68
N LEU A 362 15.28 27.81 -19.55
CA LEU A 362 15.95 28.90 -18.80
C LEU A 362 16.97 29.58 -19.71
N SER A 363 16.59 30.74 -20.27
CA SER A 363 17.46 31.59 -21.06
C SER A 363 17.36 33.04 -20.56
N ALA A 364 18.43 33.47 -19.90
CA ALA A 364 18.84 34.84 -19.63
C ALA A 364 17.95 35.70 -18.70
N LEU A 365 18.27 35.67 -17.40
CA LEU A 365 17.92 36.74 -16.46
C LEU A 365 18.75 38.01 -16.74
N PRO A 366 18.14 39.21 -16.87
CA PRO A 366 18.86 40.46 -16.66
C PRO A 366 19.01 40.73 -15.15
N LYS A 367 20.20 41.20 -14.77
CA LYS A 367 20.55 41.66 -13.41
C LYS A 367 19.74 42.91 -13.03
N GLY A 368 19.20 42.96 -11.80
CA GLY A 368 18.74 44.23 -11.19
C GLY A 368 17.95 44.10 -9.88
N GLU A 369 18.67 44.28 -8.75
CA GLU A 369 18.29 44.89 -7.45
C GLU A 369 17.09 44.40 -6.58
N PRO A 370 17.14 44.63 -5.24
CA PRO A 370 16.60 43.69 -4.26
C PRO A 370 15.22 44.05 -3.68
N ALA A 371 14.51 42.96 -3.33
CA ALA A 371 13.55 42.76 -2.25
C ALA A 371 12.43 43.80 -2.04
N ASP A 372 11.20 43.38 -2.35
CA ASP A 372 10.03 43.68 -1.53
C ASP A 372 9.16 42.43 -1.40
N ALA A 373 8.69 42.19 -0.17
CA ALA A 373 7.88 41.06 0.22
C ALA A 373 6.45 41.22 -0.31
N ALA A 374 6.00 40.28 -1.15
CA ALA A 374 4.59 40.09 -1.45
C ALA A 374 4.33 38.65 -1.93
N SER A 375 3.39 37.99 -1.25
CA SER A 375 2.45 36.98 -1.75
C SER A 375 3.01 35.89 -2.66
N ALA A 376 3.10 34.66 -2.13
CA ALA A 376 3.02 33.46 -2.95
C ALA A 376 1.72 33.54 -3.78
N ALA A 377 1.86 33.68 -5.10
CA ALA A 377 0.76 33.65 -6.04
C ALA A 377 0.55 32.21 -6.51
N ASP A 378 -0.70 31.77 -6.43
CA ASP A 378 -1.24 30.53 -6.99
C ASP A 378 -0.82 30.32 -8.45
N PRO A 379 -0.57 29.08 -8.90
CA PRO A 379 -0.34 28.82 -10.32
C PRO A 379 -1.60 29.15 -11.14
N ALA A 380 -1.34 29.81 -12.26
CA ALA A 380 -2.22 30.26 -13.34
C ALA A 380 -3.64 29.65 -13.43
N ALA A 381 -4.60 30.54 -13.69
CA ALA A 381 -6.04 30.28 -13.82
C ALA A 381 -6.38 29.03 -14.68
N PRO A 382 -7.32 28.18 -14.20
CA PRO A 382 -7.76 26.98 -14.90
C PRO A 382 -8.58 27.32 -16.15
N ASP A 383 -8.61 26.39 -17.11
CA ASP A 383 -9.38 26.49 -18.35
C ASP A 383 -10.85 26.89 -18.09
N ALA A 384 -11.27 28.04 -18.65
CA ALA A 384 -12.60 28.63 -18.43
C ALA A 384 -13.72 27.91 -19.22
N SER A 385 -13.47 26.71 -19.74
CA SER A 385 -14.37 26.01 -20.65
C SER A 385 -15.45 25.17 -19.93
N SER A 386 -15.17 24.61 -18.75
CA SER A 386 -16.05 23.69 -18.00
C SER A 386 -16.20 24.05 -16.51
N PRO A 387 -17.35 23.75 -15.85
CA PRO A 387 -17.52 23.92 -14.41
C PRO A 387 -16.52 23.08 -13.61
N ARG A 388 -15.96 23.63 -12.53
CA ARG A 388 -15.00 22.93 -11.66
C ARG A 388 -15.62 22.53 -10.33
N VAL A 389 -15.44 21.29 -9.90
CA VAL A 389 -15.91 20.80 -8.60
C VAL A 389 -14.73 20.29 -7.78
N LEU A 390 -14.57 20.78 -6.56
CA LEU A 390 -13.62 20.22 -5.60
C LEU A 390 -14.23 18.97 -4.97
N VAL A 391 -13.51 17.85 -4.99
CA VAL A 391 -13.90 16.60 -4.31
C VAL A 391 -12.88 16.28 -3.23
N VAL A 392 -13.28 16.34 -1.97
CA VAL A 392 -12.43 16.09 -0.81
C VAL A 392 -12.59 14.64 -0.34
N ILE A 393 -11.48 13.88 -0.34
CA ILE A 393 -11.39 12.51 0.17
C ILE A 393 -10.79 12.56 1.59
N ASN A 394 -11.57 12.14 2.59
CA ASN A 394 -11.18 12.17 4.00
C ASN A 394 -10.55 10.87 4.53
N SER A 395 -10.73 9.78 3.81
CA SER A 395 -10.04 8.52 4.04
C SER A 395 -9.93 7.79 2.70
N VAL A 396 -8.83 7.07 2.50
CA VAL A 396 -8.60 6.26 1.28
C VAL A 396 -9.70 5.21 1.07
N ASP A 397 -10.31 4.71 2.15
CA ASP A 397 -11.43 3.76 2.11
C ASP A 397 -12.78 4.40 1.69
N SER A 398 -12.86 5.73 1.75
CA SER A 398 -14.05 6.55 1.50
C SER A 398 -13.95 7.33 0.19
N GLY A 399 -13.33 6.73 -0.84
CA GLY A 399 -13.23 7.33 -2.16
C GLY A 399 -14.59 7.59 -2.83
N PRO A 400 -14.63 8.40 -3.90
CA PRO A 400 -15.86 8.84 -4.56
C PRO A 400 -16.59 7.75 -5.37
N ARG A 401 -15.99 6.55 -5.54
CA ARG A 401 -16.61 5.37 -6.17
C ARG A 401 -17.33 5.73 -7.49
N ARG A 402 -18.61 5.37 -7.64
CA ARG A 402 -19.40 5.62 -8.86
C ARG A 402 -19.76 7.09 -9.08
N LEU A 403 -19.60 7.96 -8.08
CA LEU A 403 -19.97 9.38 -8.16
C LEU A 403 -19.08 10.14 -9.16
N THR A 404 -17.77 9.88 -9.18
CA THR A 404 -16.83 10.54 -10.11
C THR A 404 -17.27 10.33 -11.56
N GLY A 405 -17.52 9.08 -11.94
CA GLY A 405 -17.91 8.74 -13.31
C GLY A 405 -19.22 9.42 -13.71
N TRP A 406 -20.22 9.48 -12.82
CA TRP A 406 -21.47 10.16 -13.11
C TRP A 406 -21.34 11.68 -13.22
N LEU A 407 -20.47 12.31 -12.43
CA LEU A 407 -20.24 13.75 -12.52
C LEU A 407 -19.42 14.12 -13.76
N GLU A 408 -18.47 13.27 -14.16
CA GLU A 408 -17.72 13.43 -15.42
C GLU A 408 -18.63 13.26 -16.65
N GLU A 409 -19.56 12.29 -16.62
CA GLU A 409 -20.60 12.12 -17.65
C GLU A 409 -21.50 13.36 -17.81
N GLU A 410 -21.58 14.21 -16.78
CA GLU A 410 -22.32 15.47 -16.77
C GLU A 410 -21.44 16.69 -17.13
N ASP A 411 -20.27 16.47 -17.73
CA ASP A 411 -19.30 17.48 -18.18
C ASP A 411 -18.75 18.36 -17.04
N LEU A 412 -18.60 17.80 -15.83
CA LEU A 412 -17.94 18.48 -14.72
C LEU A 412 -16.45 18.15 -14.66
N ASN A 413 -15.62 19.17 -14.45
CA ASN A 413 -14.19 19.00 -14.21
C ASN A 413 -13.94 18.82 -12.71
N LEU A 414 -13.50 17.64 -12.31
CA LEU A 414 -13.31 17.28 -10.90
C LEU A 414 -11.86 17.52 -10.47
N ASP A 415 -11.68 18.37 -9.47
CA ASP A 415 -10.42 18.51 -8.74
C ASP A 415 -10.50 17.62 -7.49
N VAL A 416 -9.96 16.41 -7.58
CA VAL A 416 -10.01 15.42 -6.50
C VAL A 416 -8.79 15.60 -5.60
N ARG A 417 -9.02 15.84 -4.31
CA ARG A 417 -7.97 16.09 -3.31
C ARG A 417 -8.13 15.16 -2.11
N VAL A 418 -7.06 14.50 -1.73
CA VAL A 418 -6.97 13.81 -0.44
C VAL A 418 -6.66 14.86 0.62
N GLY A 419 -7.47 14.92 1.69
CA GLY A 419 -7.35 15.96 2.71
C GLY A 419 -5.94 16.01 3.32
N ALA A 420 -5.34 14.85 3.58
CA ALA A 420 -3.99 14.72 4.15
C ALA A 420 -2.86 15.25 3.25
N GLU A 421 -3.08 15.30 1.93
CA GLU A 421 -2.12 15.83 0.94
C GLU A 421 -2.21 17.34 0.77
N GLY A 422 -3.22 17.97 1.39
CA GLY A 422 -3.43 19.41 1.38
C GLY A 422 -4.68 19.81 0.60
N LEU A 423 -5.42 20.76 1.19
CA LEU A 423 -6.63 21.33 0.61
C LEU A 423 -6.35 22.77 0.17
N PRO A 424 -7.07 23.27 -0.87
CA PRO A 424 -6.96 24.67 -1.25
C PRO A 424 -7.36 25.57 -0.06
N SER A 425 -6.78 26.78 -0.02
CA SER A 425 -7.08 27.73 1.05
C SER A 425 -8.48 28.34 0.97
N THR A 426 -9.13 28.24 -0.21
CA THR A 426 -10.45 28.82 -0.52
C THR A 426 -11.14 28.01 -1.63
N LEU A 427 -12.46 28.19 -1.78
CA LEU A 427 -13.27 27.69 -2.89
C LEU A 427 -13.32 28.64 -4.10
N ASP A 428 -12.53 29.71 -4.11
CA ASP A 428 -12.37 30.58 -5.28
C ASP A 428 -12.02 29.77 -6.54
N GLY A 429 -12.76 30.02 -7.62
CA GLY A 429 -12.62 29.29 -8.88
C GLY A 429 -13.40 27.98 -8.98
N TYR A 430 -13.97 27.46 -7.89
CA TYR A 430 -14.85 26.28 -7.92
C TYR A 430 -16.33 26.66 -8.08
N ASP A 431 -17.08 25.80 -8.78
CA ASP A 431 -18.53 25.86 -9.00
C ASP A 431 -19.30 24.89 -8.11
N GLY A 432 -18.62 23.90 -7.52
CA GLY A 432 -19.21 22.97 -6.57
C GLY A 432 -18.19 22.35 -5.64
N LEU A 433 -18.69 21.72 -4.58
CA LEU A 433 -17.91 21.01 -3.57
C LEU A 433 -18.55 19.65 -3.25
N VAL A 434 -17.75 18.61 -3.17
CA VAL A 434 -18.13 17.29 -2.63
C VAL A 434 -17.18 16.97 -1.48
N MET A 435 -17.73 16.64 -0.32
CA MET A 435 -16.96 16.27 0.87
C MET A 435 -17.33 14.84 1.25
N LEU A 436 -16.39 13.90 1.16
CA LEU A 436 -16.66 12.48 1.34
C LEU A 436 -16.55 12.03 2.81
N GLY A 437 -16.98 10.80 3.05
CA GLY A 437 -16.97 10.17 4.37
C GLY A 437 -15.58 9.84 4.91
N GLY A 438 -15.53 9.36 6.16
CA GLY A 438 -14.31 8.93 6.84
C GLY A 438 -14.62 8.45 8.25
N GLY A 439 -13.73 7.66 8.85
CA GLY A 439 -13.88 7.15 10.23
C GLY A 439 -13.46 8.15 11.31
N LEU A 440 -13.60 9.44 11.04
CA LEU A 440 -13.17 10.56 11.90
C LEU A 440 -14.40 11.35 12.36
N MET A 441 -14.29 12.04 13.49
CA MET A 441 -15.25 13.06 13.91
C MET A 441 -14.89 14.43 13.32
N PRO A 442 -15.87 15.33 13.10
CA PRO A 442 -15.64 16.66 12.52
C PRO A 442 -14.61 17.54 13.24
N ASP A 443 -14.31 17.29 14.51
CA ASP A 443 -13.42 18.06 15.37
C ASP A 443 -12.13 17.31 15.79
N GLU A 444 -11.81 16.18 15.13
CA GLU A 444 -10.62 15.36 15.44
C GLU A 444 -9.31 15.89 14.83
N ASP A 445 -9.03 17.19 14.96
CA ASP A 445 -7.86 17.87 14.39
C ASP A 445 -6.52 17.25 14.79
N ASN A 446 -6.46 16.65 15.98
CA ASN A 446 -5.24 16.01 16.48
C ASN A 446 -4.87 14.75 15.68
N LYS A 447 -5.87 14.06 15.10
CA LYS A 447 -5.67 12.87 14.27
C LYS A 447 -5.61 13.22 12.79
N ALA A 448 -6.40 14.20 12.38
CA ALA A 448 -6.52 14.64 11.00
C ALA A 448 -6.42 16.18 10.93
N PRO A 449 -5.19 16.74 10.91
CA PRO A 449 -5.00 18.19 10.95
C PRO A 449 -5.64 18.96 9.79
N TRP A 450 -5.88 18.29 8.66
CA TRP A 450 -6.54 18.90 7.50
C TRP A 450 -8.03 19.19 7.70
N LEU A 451 -8.69 18.56 8.70
CA LEU A 451 -10.10 18.84 9.01
C LEU A 451 -10.33 20.31 9.35
N ALA A 452 -9.33 20.98 9.93
CA ALA A 452 -9.37 22.42 10.15
C ALA A 452 -9.55 23.21 8.85
N GLN A 453 -8.80 22.85 7.79
CA GLN A 453 -8.93 23.48 6.49
C GLN A 453 -10.23 23.09 5.79
N GLU A 454 -10.65 21.84 5.93
CA GLU A 454 -11.92 21.39 5.36
C GLU A 454 -13.13 22.11 5.99
N ARG A 455 -13.11 22.38 7.30
CA ARG A 455 -14.14 23.21 7.98
C ARG A 455 -14.14 24.66 7.48
N VAL A 456 -12.99 25.20 7.09
CA VAL A 456 -12.91 26.53 6.45
C VAL A 456 -13.62 26.50 5.10
N LEU A 457 -13.35 25.49 4.27
CA LEU A 457 -14.03 25.33 2.97
C LEU A 457 -15.54 25.09 3.15
N ALA A 458 -15.95 24.26 4.11
CA ALA A 458 -17.36 24.07 4.45
C ALA A 458 -18.06 25.39 4.86
N SER A 459 -17.37 26.21 5.67
CA SER A 459 -17.88 27.53 6.07
C SER A 459 -18.06 28.45 4.88
N GLU A 460 -17.09 28.44 3.95
CA GLU A 460 -17.14 29.22 2.71
C GLU A 460 -18.28 28.75 1.79
N ALA A 461 -18.45 27.44 1.63
CA ALA A 461 -19.53 26.85 0.84
C ALA A 461 -20.91 27.24 1.37
N ILE A 462 -21.11 27.17 2.69
CA ILE A 462 -22.36 27.60 3.37
C ILE A 462 -22.59 29.10 3.15
N ALA A 463 -21.58 29.93 3.35
CA ALA A 463 -21.69 31.37 3.19
C ALA A 463 -22.00 31.80 1.75
N ALA A 464 -21.44 31.08 0.76
CA ALA A 464 -21.60 31.37 -0.66
C ALA A 464 -22.81 30.67 -1.30
N ASP A 465 -23.55 29.86 -0.54
CA ASP A 465 -24.59 28.94 -1.02
C ASP A 465 -24.11 28.17 -2.26
N LEU A 466 -22.88 27.62 -2.17
CA LEU A 466 -22.24 26.87 -3.23
C LEU A 466 -22.91 25.50 -3.35
N PRO A 467 -23.23 24.99 -4.57
CA PRO A 467 -23.60 23.59 -4.78
C PRO A 467 -22.64 22.65 -4.05
N THR A 468 -23.13 22.04 -2.98
CA THR A 468 -22.29 21.23 -2.08
C THR A 468 -23.00 19.95 -1.67
N LEU A 469 -22.26 18.83 -1.76
CA LEU A 469 -22.69 17.52 -1.29
C LEU A 469 -21.71 17.01 -0.21
N GLY A 470 -22.11 17.07 1.05
CA GLY A 470 -21.39 16.45 2.16
C GLY A 470 -21.94 15.07 2.47
N ILE A 471 -21.10 14.04 2.41
CA ILE A 471 -21.47 12.63 2.58
C ILE A 471 -20.80 12.08 3.84
N CYS A 472 -21.58 11.43 4.70
CA CYS A 472 -21.14 10.88 5.99
C CYS A 472 -20.38 11.95 6.80
N LEU A 473 -19.07 11.80 7.02
CA LEU A 473 -18.24 12.83 7.66
C LEU A 473 -18.38 14.21 7.01
N GLY A 474 -18.47 14.32 5.68
CA GLY A 474 -18.71 15.59 5.01
C GLY A 474 -20.05 16.22 5.41
N GLY A 475 -21.10 15.41 5.57
CA GLY A 475 -22.41 15.87 6.07
C GLY A 475 -22.35 16.30 7.54
N GLN A 476 -21.57 15.58 8.35
CA GLN A 476 -21.31 15.91 9.75
C GLN A 476 -20.50 17.21 9.91
N LEU A 477 -19.51 17.45 9.05
CA LEU A 477 -18.75 18.70 9.00
C LEU A 477 -19.67 19.89 8.68
N LEU A 478 -20.56 19.75 7.68
CA LEU A 478 -21.56 20.78 7.36
C LEU A 478 -22.50 21.06 8.54
N ALA A 479 -22.96 20.01 9.24
CA ALA A 479 -23.79 20.17 10.42
C ALA A 479 -23.03 20.87 11.56
N HIS A 480 -21.80 20.43 11.84
CA HIS A 480 -20.94 21.00 12.88
C HIS A 480 -20.62 22.48 12.63
N VAL A 481 -20.18 22.81 11.41
CA VAL A 481 -19.86 24.18 11.00
C VAL A 481 -21.11 25.07 10.97
N GLY A 482 -22.26 24.53 10.59
CA GLY A 482 -23.55 25.23 10.64
C GLY A 482 -24.08 25.48 12.05
N GLY A 483 -23.43 24.96 13.10
CA GLY A 483 -23.84 25.11 14.49
C GLY A 483 -24.82 24.04 14.99
N GLY A 484 -24.90 22.90 14.29
CA GLY A 484 -25.55 21.68 14.77
C GLY A 484 -24.66 20.88 15.74
N GLU A 485 -25.16 19.72 16.17
CA GLU A 485 -24.46 18.80 17.07
C GLU A 485 -24.19 17.48 16.37
N VAL A 486 -22.94 17.01 16.43
CA VAL A 486 -22.51 15.69 15.97
C VAL A 486 -21.91 14.93 17.15
N ARG A 487 -22.31 13.67 17.34
CA ARG A 487 -21.88 12.84 18.46
C ARG A 487 -21.33 11.51 17.98
N ALA A 488 -20.16 11.17 18.50
CA ALA A 488 -19.51 9.89 18.23
C ALA A 488 -20.28 8.73 18.88
N LYS A 489 -20.43 7.62 18.15
CA LYS A 489 -21.00 6.34 18.61
C LYS A 489 -22.31 6.53 19.37
N PHE A 490 -23.23 7.31 18.82
CA PHE A 490 -24.47 7.69 19.47
C PHE A 490 -25.67 7.08 18.76
N GLY A 491 -26.58 6.45 19.50
CA GLY A 491 -27.82 5.92 18.94
C GLY A 491 -27.67 4.56 18.24
N PRO A 492 -28.71 4.15 17.49
CA PRO A 492 -28.74 2.89 16.75
C PRO A 492 -27.68 2.87 15.63
N LYS A 493 -27.16 1.69 15.31
CA LYS A 493 -26.19 1.54 14.24
C LYS A 493 -26.92 1.17 12.96
N GLU A 494 -26.71 1.92 11.88
CA GLU A 494 -27.30 1.59 10.58
C GLU A 494 -26.23 1.07 9.63
N ARG A 495 -26.49 -0.11 9.05
CA ARG A 495 -25.55 -0.85 8.21
C ARG A 495 -26.23 -1.54 7.05
N GLY A 496 -25.63 -1.40 5.87
CA GLY A 496 -26.10 -2.01 4.65
C GLY A 496 -27.13 -1.13 3.94
N ALA A 497 -28.13 -1.75 3.32
CA ALA A 497 -29.17 -1.03 2.59
C ALA A 497 -30.31 -0.59 3.52
N THR A 498 -30.40 0.72 3.79
CA THR A 498 -31.43 1.33 4.61
C THR A 498 -32.40 2.16 3.78
N ALA A 499 -33.70 2.06 4.06
CA ALA A 499 -34.70 2.91 3.43
C ALA A 499 -34.64 4.35 3.99
N ILE A 500 -34.32 5.29 3.11
CA ILE A 500 -34.33 6.72 3.42
C ILE A 500 -35.67 7.30 2.98
N LEU A 501 -36.46 7.78 3.94
CA LEU A 501 -37.75 8.42 3.74
C LEU A 501 -37.55 9.92 3.51
N THR A 502 -38.04 10.44 2.39
CA THR A 502 -37.95 11.87 2.10
C THR A 502 -39.05 12.65 2.83
N SER A 503 -38.69 13.81 3.38
CA SER A 503 -39.68 14.79 3.84
C SER A 503 -40.38 15.45 2.65
N GLU A 504 -41.45 16.23 2.89
CA GLU A 504 -42.07 17.05 1.84
C GLU A 504 -41.06 18.00 1.19
N ALA A 505 -40.15 18.56 1.99
CA ALA A 505 -39.07 19.40 1.48
C ALA A 505 -38.02 18.60 0.69
N GLY A 506 -37.73 17.35 1.10
CA GLY A 506 -36.83 16.45 0.38
C GLY A 506 -37.36 16.05 -0.98
N ALA A 507 -38.65 15.71 -1.07
CA ALA A 507 -39.31 15.36 -2.33
C ALA A 507 -39.35 16.53 -3.33
N ALA A 508 -39.35 17.77 -2.84
CA ALA A 508 -39.29 18.99 -3.64
C ALA A 508 -37.86 19.50 -3.92
N ASP A 509 -36.84 18.88 -3.31
CA ASP A 509 -35.45 19.31 -3.46
C ASP A 509 -34.86 18.85 -4.81
N ALA A 510 -34.06 19.71 -5.44
CA ALA A 510 -33.52 19.46 -6.78
C ALA A 510 -32.54 18.27 -6.84
N VAL A 511 -31.97 17.87 -5.69
CA VAL A 511 -31.05 16.74 -5.58
C VAL A 511 -31.75 15.56 -4.92
N LEU A 512 -32.31 15.76 -3.72
CA LEU A 512 -32.93 14.67 -2.94
C LEU A 512 -34.28 14.19 -3.51
N GLY A 513 -34.93 14.98 -4.37
CA GLY A 513 -36.18 14.56 -5.02
C GLY A 513 -36.02 13.32 -5.90
N ALA A 514 -34.78 13.00 -6.31
CA ALA A 514 -34.46 11.77 -7.03
C ALA A 514 -34.72 10.49 -6.23
N LEU A 515 -34.82 10.58 -4.89
CA LEU A 515 -35.20 9.46 -4.03
C LEU A 515 -36.71 9.13 -4.10
N GLY A 516 -37.52 9.96 -4.76
CA GLY A 516 -38.97 9.82 -4.74
C GLY A 516 -39.51 9.99 -3.31
N ALA A 517 -40.44 9.13 -2.89
CA ALA A 517 -40.93 9.13 -1.51
C ALA A 517 -39.99 8.38 -0.54
N SER A 518 -39.23 7.41 -1.07
CA SER A 518 -38.26 6.60 -0.34
C SER A 518 -37.38 5.87 -1.34
N ALA A 519 -36.11 5.67 -0.98
CA ALA A 519 -35.18 4.79 -1.70
C ALA A 519 -34.21 4.13 -0.74
N HIS A 520 -33.72 2.93 -1.08
CA HIS A 520 -32.69 2.26 -0.29
C HIS A 520 -31.31 2.85 -0.59
N MET A 521 -30.59 3.23 0.47
CA MET A 521 -29.24 3.78 0.41
C MET A 521 -28.28 2.95 1.23
N ILE A 522 -27.04 2.83 0.75
CA ILE A 522 -25.98 2.13 1.46
C ILE A 522 -25.44 3.05 2.55
N GLU A 523 -25.32 2.53 3.77
CA GLU A 523 -24.73 3.27 4.87
C GLU A 523 -24.00 2.37 5.87
N ASN A 524 -23.05 2.96 6.59
CA ASN A 524 -22.35 2.34 7.70
C ASN A 524 -21.92 3.43 8.68
N HIS A 525 -22.80 3.79 9.61
CA HIS A 525 -22.48 4.79 10.62
C HIS A 525 -23.05 4.44 11.99
N GLN A 526 -22.39 5.03 12.99
CA GLN A 526 -22.87 5.13 14.37
C GLN A 526 -22.63 6.54 14.94
N ASP A 527 -21.73 7.31 14.30
CA ASP A 527 -21.59 8.73 14.57
C ASP A 527 -22.77 9.45 13.94
N MET A 528 -23.44 10.31 14.72
CA MET A 528 -24.73 10.88 14.34
C MET A 528 -24.76 12.39 14.44
N ILE A 529 -25.46 12.99 13.49
CA ILE A 529 -25.94 14.36 13.61
C ILE A 529 -27.16 14.34 14.53
N THR A 530 -26.98 14.73 15.79
CA THR A 530 -28.04 14.67 16.81
C THR A 530 -28.89 15.92 16.87
N ALA A 531 -28.35 17.06 16.43
CA ALA A 531 -29.11 18.29 16.24
C ALA A 531 -28.69 18.94 14.92
N LEU A 532 -29.67 19.25 14.07
CA LEU A 532 -29.41 20.03 12.86
C LEU A 532 -29.12 21.49 13.22
N PRO A 533 -28.34 22.21 12.39
CA PRO A 533 -28.25 23.66 12.45
C PRO A 533 -29.65 24.32 12.48
N ALA A 534 -29.78 25.45 13.16
CA ALA A 534 -31.08 26.12 13.32
C ALA A 534 -31.75 26.51 11.98
N GLU A 535 -30.94 26.81 10.96
CA GLU A 535 -31.39 27.21 9.61
C GLU A 535 -31.52 26.01 8.65
N ALA A 536 -31.27 24.79 9.12
CA ALA A 536 -31.33 23.61 8.27
C ALA A 536 -32.77 23.18 7.98
N VAL A 537 -32.99 22.77 6.74
CA VAL A 537 -34.23 22.10 6.32
C VAL A 537 -33.99 20.61 6.28
N LEU A 538 -34.75 19.84 7.06
CA LEU A 538 -34.70 18.38 7.04
C LEU A 538 -35.24 17.84 5.71
N LEU A 539 -34.43 17.05 5.01
CA LEU A 539 -34.78 16.46 3.71
C LEU A 539 -35.11 14.97 3.79
N GLY A 540 -34.55 14.24 4.76
CA GLY A 540 -34.85 12.82 4.90
C GLY A 540 -34.45 12.23 6.25
N SER A 541 -35.11 11.12 6.59
CA SER A 541 -34.94 10.33 7.82
C SER A 541 -34.99 8.84 7.48
N SER A 542 -34.43 7.98 8.34
CA SER A 542 -34.68 6.54 8.30
C SER A 542 -35.67 6.16 9.41
N ALA A 543 -35.92 4.86 9.60
CA ALA A 543 -36.73 4.37 10.70
C ALA A 543 -36.10 4.67 12.07
N GLU A 544 -34.77 4.66 12.15
CA GLU A 544 -34.02 4.72 13.40
C GLU A 544 -33.31 6.07 13.61
N VAL A 545 -33.03 6.82 12.54
CA VAL A 545 -32.25 8.06 12.56
C VAL A 545 -33.02 9.20 11.90
N ALA A 546 -33.31 10.24 12.69
CA ALA A 546 -34.12 11.37 12.24
C ALA A 546 -33.42 12.26 11.22
N ASN A 547 -32.09 12.42 11.32
CA ASN A 547 -31.32 13.40 10.56
C ASN A 547 -30.44 12.71 9.51
N GLN A 548 -31.07 12.10 8.50
CA GLN A 548 -30.37 11.37 7.44
C GLN A 548 -29.93 12.27 6.28
N ALA A 549 -30.75 13.28 5.96
CA ALA A 549 -30.39 14.30 4.98
C ALA A 549 -30.94 15.66 5.38
N PHE A 550 -30.16 16.72 5.17
CA PHE A 550 -30.58 18.11 5.40
C PHE A 550 -29.98 19.07 4.37
N ARG A 551 -30.52 20.29 4.31
CA ARG A 551 -30.02 21.37 3.47
C ARG A 551 -29.83 22.66 4.25
N LEU A 552 -28.73 23.34 3.98
CA LEU A 552 -28.43 24.71 4.38
C LEU A 552 -28.45 25.60 3.12
N GLY A 553 -29.00 26.80 3.22
CA GLY A 553 -29.18 27.64 2.03
C GLY A 553 -30.06 26.93 1.00
N LYS A 554 -29.80 27.10 -0.30
CA LYS A 554 -30.50 26.39 -1.39
C LYS A 554 -29.70 25.24 -1.96
N HIS A 555 -28.38 25.23 -1.78
CA HIS A 555 -27.48 24.40 -2.57
C HIS A 555 -26.56 23.49 -1.74
N VAL A 556 -26.51 23.67 -0.41
CA VAL A 556 -25.60 22.91 0.46
C VAL A 556 -26.35 21.79 1.18
N ARG A 557 -25.98 20.53 0.92
CA ARG A 557 -26.66 19.34 1.46
C ARG A 557 -25.71 18.44 2.22
N GLY A 558 -26.12 17.99 3.40
CA GLY A 558 -25.41 16.99 4.20
C GLY A 558 -26.22 15.69 4.28
N LEU A 559 -25.54 14.55 4.08
CA LEU A 559 -26.08 13.20 4.05
C LEU A 559 -25.34 12.31 5.06
N GLN A 560 -26.05 11.39 5.72
CA GLN A 560 -25.44 10.32 6.53
C GLN A 560 -25.21 9.03 5.72
N PHE A 561 -25.94 8.84 4.62
CA PHE A 561 -25.83 7.70 3.72
C PHE A 561 -24.92 7.98 2.50
N HIS A 562 -24.53 6.93 1.79
CA HIS A 562 -23.55 6.96 0.70
C HIS A 562 -24.21 6.72 -0.67
N PRO A 563 -24.64 7.76 -1.40
CA PRO A 563 -25.13 7.61 -2.78
C PRO A 563 -24.03 7.12 -3.73
N GLU A 564 -22.77 7.23 -3.36
CA GLU A 564 -21.62 6.72 -4.12
C GLU A 564 -21.36 5.22 -3.94
N ALA A 565 -22.02 4.55 -2.99
CA ALA A 565 -21.78 3.13 -2.70
C ALA A 565 -22.83 2.22 -3.35
N CYS A 566 -22.39 1.10 -3.91
CA CYS A 566 -23.22 -0.01 -4.40
C CYS A 566 -23.15 -1.22 -3.47
N ALA A 567 -23.93 -2.27 -3.77
CA ALA A 567 -23.93 -3.51 -2.98
C ALA A 567 -22.54 -4.16 -2.88
N GLU A 568 -21.73 -4.09 -3.93
CA GLU A 568 -20.40 -4.66 -4.00
C GLU A 568 -19.40 -3.92 -3.10
N ASP A 569 -19.61 -2.64 -2.81
CA ASP A 569 -18.74 -1.88 -1.91
C ASP A 569 -18.80 -2.41 -0.46
N LEU A 570 -19.88 -3.11 -0.09
CA LEU A 570 -19.98 -3.76 1.23
C LEU A 570 -18.95 -4.88 1.37
N LEU A 571 -18.49 -5.52 0.28
CA LEU A 571 -17.49 -6.60 0.35
C LEU A 571 -16.14 -6.15 0.90
N ARG A 572 -15.90 -4.83 0.94
CA ARG A 572 -14.70 -4.21 1.53
C ARG A 572 -14.82 -4.03 3.04
N TRP A 573 -15.97 -4.32 3.64
CA TRP A 573 -16.17 -4.17 5.08
C TRP A 573 -15.60 -5.37 5.83
N ASP A 574 -15.00 -5.10 6.98
CA ASP A 574 -14.44 -6.12 7.86
C ASP A 574 -15.55 -6.95 8.54
N ASP A 575 -15.59 -8.25 8.24
CA ASP A 575 -16.54 -9.22 8.79
C ASP A 575 -16.31 -9.47 10.30
N ALA A 576 -15.07 -9.30 10.79
CA ALA A 576 -14.74 -9.44 12.21
C ALA A 576 -15.39 -8.34 13.06
N ALA A 577 -15.60 -7.14 12.50
CA ALA A 577 -16.30 -6.03 13.14
C ALA A 577 -17.84 -6.19 13.16
N LEU A 578 -18.40 -7.18 12.45
CA LEU A 578 -19.84 -7.48 12.35
C LEU A 578 -20.29 -8.67 13.23
N ALA A 579 -19.36 -9.54 13.63
CA ALA A 579 -19.64 -10.78 14.37
C ALA A 579 -20.35 -10.60 15.74
N GLY A 580 -20.35 -9.39 16.30
CA GLY A 580 -21.02 -9.05 17.57
C GLY A 580 -22.48 -8.59 17.46
N GLU A 581 -23.00 -8.37 16.25
CA GLU A 581 -24.22 -7.58 16.02
C GLU A 581 -25.38 -8.37 15.39
N GLY A 582 -25.22 -9.69 15.20
CA GLY A 582 -26.28 -10.56 14.69
C GLY A 582 -26.54 -10.47 13.18
N HIS A 583 -25.71 -9.72 12.45
CA HIS A 583 -25.71 -9.63 11.00
C HIS A 583 -24.45 -10.29 10.44
N SER A 584 -24.58 -11.08 9.37
CA SER A 584 -23.43 -11.53 8.58
C SER A 584 -23.18 -10.54 7.44
N LEU A 585 -21.91 -10.29 7.09
CA LEU A 585 -21.59 -9.46 5.93
C LEU A 585 -22.28 -9.97 4.66
N GLN A 586 -22.28 -11.28 4.47
CA GLN A 586 -22.97 -11.93 3.35
C GLN A 586 -24.47 -11.58 3.30
N GLY A 587 -25.17 -11.58 4.44
CA GLY A 587 -26.59 -11.24 4.49
C GLY A 587 -26.87 -9.76 4.15
N LEU A 588 -25.97 -8.86 4.57
CA LEU A 588 -26.05 -7.44 4.22
C LEU A 588 -25.83 -7.22 2.72
N VAL A 589 -24.82 -7.89 2.15
CA VAL A 589 -24.54 -7.84 0.69
C VAL A 589 -25.71 -8.41 -0.11
N GLU A 590 -26.26 -9.55 0.30
CA GLU A 590 -27.42 -10.16 -0.38
C GLU A 590 -28.62 -9.22 -0.35
N THR A 591 -28.90 -8.58 0.79
CA THR A 591 -29.97 -7.60 0.92
C THR A 591 -29.73 -6.39 0.02
N ALA A 592 -28.52 -5.83 0.05
CA ALA A 592 -28.14 -4.68 -0.78
C ALA A 592 -28.28 -4.98 -2.28
N ARG A 593 -27.89 -6.18 -2.73
CA ARG A 593 -28.05 -6.61 -4.13
C ARG A 593 -29.51 -6.65 -4.59
N THR A 594 -30.47 -6.91 -3.70
CA THR A 594 -31.90 -6.91 -4.08
C THR A 594 -32.44 -5.52 -4.42
N VAL A 595 -31.78 -4.46 -3.96
CA VAL A 595 -32.20 -3.06 -4.14
C VAL A 595 -31.16 -2.23 -4.90
N ASP A 596 -30.10 -2.85 -5.43
CA ASP A 596 -28.97 -2.14 -6.03
C ASP A 596 -29.36 -1.34 -7.29
N GLU A 597 -30.31 -1.83 -8.09
CA GLU A 597 -30.82 -1.11 -9.27
C GLU A 597 -31.62 0.15 -8.86
N GLU A 598 -32.46 0.03 -7.82
CA GLU A 598 -33.21 1.16 -7.24
C GLU A 598 -32.23 2.20 -6.67
N ASN A 599 -31.29 1.73 -5.85
CA ASN A 599 -30.25 2.53 -5.22
C ASN A 599 -29.41 3.28 -6.27
N THR A 600 -28.96 2.57 -7.32
CA THR A 600 -28.18 3.14 -8.42
C THR A 600 -28.96 4.20 -9.17
N THR A 601 -30.23 3.93 -9.49
CA THR A 601 -31.10 4.87 -10.21
C THR A 601 -31.32 6.15 -9.41
N ALA A 602 -31.69 6.02 -8.13
CA ALA A 602 -31.91 7.16 -7.24
C ALA A 602 -30.62 7.97 -7.04
N SER A 603 -29.50 7.30 -6.81
CA SER A 603 -28.19 7.94 -6.58
C SER A 603 -27.65 8.67 -7.81
N ARG A 604 -27.82 8.09 -9.02
CA ARG A 604 -27.46 8.77 -10.27
C ARG A 604 -28.36 9.99 -10.51
N GLY A 605 -29.64 9.91 -10.16
CA GLY A 605 -30.55 11.05 -10.18
C GLY A 605 -30.08 12.19 -9.27
N MET A 606 -29.60 11.87 -8.06
CA MET A 606 -29.00 12.86 -7.15
C MET A 606 -27.76 13.51 -7.78
N ALA A 607 -26.83 12.70 -8.32
CA ALA A 607 -25.63 13.20 -8.98
C ALA A 607 -25.98 14.14 -10.16
N SER A 608 -26.98 13.78 -10.96
CA SER A 608 -27.46 14.59 -12.08
C SER A 608 -28.08 15.92 -11.61
N GLY A 609 -28.86 15.89 -10.53
CA GLY A 609 -29.44 17.08 -9.91
C GLY A 609 -28.37 18.04 -9.37
N PHE A 610 -27.36 17.49 -8.68
CA PHE A 610 -26.21 18.25 -8.21
C PHE A 610 -25.42 18.87 -9.38
N ALA A 611 -25.15 18.10 -10.42
CA ALA A 611 -24.45 18.58 -11.61
C ALA A 611 -25.22 19.70 -12.34
N ALA A 612 -26.55 19.66 -12.36
CA ALA A 612 -27.38 20.72 -12.89
C ALA A 612 -27.19 22.04 -12.11
N GLU A 613 -27.14 22.00 -10.78
CA GLU A 613 -26.89 23.18 -9.94
C GLU A 613 -25.47 23.76 -10.17
N VAL A 614 -24.45 22.90 -10.27
CA VAL A 614 -23.06 23.30 -10.57
C VAL A 614 -22.98 24.00 -11.92
N ARG A 615 -23.60 23.44 -12.97
CA ARG A 615 -23.63 24.07 -14.31
C ARG A 615 -24.38 25.39 -14.32
N GLN A 616 -25.49 25.49 -13.57
CA GLN A 616 -26.24 26.74 -13.44
C GLN A 616 -25.39 27.83 -12.78
N ARG A 617 -24.64 27.48 -11.73
CA ARG A 617 -23.71 28.43 -11.08
C ARG A 617 -22.61 28.86 -12.04
N PHE A 618 -21.99 27.92 -12.75
CA PHE A 618 -20.94 28.22 -13.72
C PHE A 618 -21.42 29.16 -14.84
N ALA A 619 -22.62 28.91 -15.38
CA ALA A 619 -23.24 29.80 -16.35
C ALA A 619 -23.46 31.22 -15.78
N GLY A 620 -23.95 31.30 -14.53
CA GLY A 620 -24.12 32.58 -13.84
C GLY A 620 -22.81 33.34 -13.61
N ARG A 621 -21.69 32.64 -13.34
CA ARG A 621 -20.36 33.26 -13.22
C ARG A 621 -19.80 33.77 -14.55
N LYS A 622 -20.19 33.17 -15.69
CA LYS A 622 -19.78 33.65 -17.02
C LYS A 622 -20.55 34.88 -17.48
N GLU A 623 -21.75 35.10 -16.95
CA GLU A 623 -22.62 36.23 -17.30
C GLU A 623 -22.43 37.46 -16.40
N ALA A 624 -21.89 37.27 -15.19
CA ALA A 624 -21.53 38.32 -14.23
C ALA A 624 -20.16 38.94 -14.51
#